data_AF-A0A848KHB7-F1
#
_entry.id   AF-A0A848KHB7-F1
#
_cell.length_a   1.000
_cell.length_b   1.000
_cell.length_c   1.000
_cell.angle_alpha   90.00
_cell.angle_beta   90.00
_cell.angle_gamma   90.00
#
_symmetry.space_group_name_H-M   'P 1'
#
loop_
_entity.id
_entity.type
_entity.pdbx_description
1 polymer ?
#
loop_
_entity_poly.entity_id
_entity_poly.type
_entity_poly.pdbx_seq_one_letter_code
_entity_poly.pdbx_strand_id
1 'polypeptide(L)'
;MPDVIVRQARTKWLLAATPILLLLTHYAAVLPHEFAHSTVAWLVGIKSVPGDIYWGPGSVVNILLLVDIDENVDYSAALDAGRNWQVALVAFAGPILVNGGLYVVSRLLLRTSYCAARPNFTYVLFWFYLMNAANLFCYIPLRVFPEDGDVYNFLRGTGMSPLWVYVVGGYVVLWVMFDMYRVVLPDVLRICGFISHVERAVVLVVASAVIFGYFAIPGLLEDNNNSVLMGRTSLMAIPVILLLTWRRIVLTDSAPAAAVASETSRTPL
;
A
#
# COMPACT_ATOMS: atom_id res chain seq x y z
N MET A 1 16.72 23.18 24.22
CA MET A 1 16.49 21.94 25.00
C MET A 1 15.01 21.50 25.02
N PRO A 2 14.00 22.37 25.22
CA PRO A 2 12.59 21.96 25.24
C PRO A 2 12.14 21.23 23.96
N ASP A 3 12.59 21.70 22.79
CA ASP A 3 12.22 21.12 21.49
C ASP A 3 12.69 19.68 21.30
N VAL A 4 13.84 19.29 21.89
CA VAL A 4 14.38 17.94 21.76
C VAL A 4 13.51 16.96 22.55
N ILE A 5 13.12 17.34 23.77
CA ILE A 5 12.28 16.50 24.65
C ILE A 5 10.90 16.29 24.01
N VAL A 6 10.28 17.36 23.50
CA VAL A 6 8.97 17.29 22.84
C VAL A 6 9.03 16.40 21.59
N ARG A 7 10.09 16.50 20.78
CA ARG A 7 10.28 15.64 19.61
C ARG A 7 10.44 14.17 19.99
N GLN A 8 11.25 13.86 21.00
CA GLN A 8 11.45 12.49 21.48
C GLN A 8 10.18 11.88 22.06
N ALA A 9 9.39 12.63 22.83
CA ALA A 9 8.10 12.16 23.35
C ALA A 9 7.15 11.82 22.20
N ARG A 10 7.10 12.67 21.16
CA ARG A 10 6.28 12.44 19.97
C ARG A 10 6.73 11.19 19.19
N THR A 11 8.01 11.02 18.88
CA THR A 11 8.48 9.87 18.08
C THR A 11 8.22 8.55 18.80
N LYS A 12 8.44 8.50 20.12
CA LYS A 12 8.09 7.34 20.93
C LYS A 12 6.59 7.03 20.89
N TRP A 13 5.75 8.05 20.99
CA TRP A 13 4.30 7.87 20.87
C TRP A 13 3.90 7.36 19.47
N LEU A 14 4.48 7.91 18.40
CA LEU A 14 4.23 7.46 17.02
C LEU A 14 4.64 5.99 16.83
N LEU A 15 5.78 5.57 17.36
CA LEU A 15 6.19 4.16 17.34
C LEU A 15 5.22 3.28 18.11
N ALA A 16 4.86 3.67 19.34
CA ALA A 16 3.92 2.91 20.16
C ALA A 16 2.53 2.80 19.49
N ALA A 17 2.10 3.83 18.76
CA ALA A 17 0.85 3.83 18.00
C ALA A 17 0.89 3.01 16.70
N THR A 18 2.08 2.61 16.23
CA THR A 18 2.24 1.98 14.91
C THR A 18 1.37 0.72 14.69
N PRO A 19 1.22 -0.21 15.65
CA PRO A 19 0.34 -1.37 15.45
C PRO A 19 -1.12 -0.98 15.19
N ILE A 20 -1.63 0.01 15.92
CA ILE A 20 -3.00 0.51 15.74
C ILE A 20 -3.11 1.28 14.42
N LEU A 21 -2.10 2.07 14.07
CA LEU A 21 -2.08 2.80 12.79
C LEU A 21 -2.03 1.85 11.60
N LEU A 22 -1.26 0.77 11.66
CA LEU A 22 -1.26 -0.27 10.63
C LEU A 22 -2.65 -0.85 10.46
N LEU A 23 -3.32 -1.23 11.55
CA LEU A 23 -4.69 -1.75 11.51
C LEU A 23 -5.67 -0.75 10.88
N LEU A 24 -5.68 0.50 11.35
CA LEU A 24 -6.61 1.51 10.86
C LEU A 24 -6.35 1.88 9.39
N THR A 25 -5.08 1.97 8.99
CA THR A 25 -4.72 2.30 7.60
C THR A 25 -4.92 1.12 6.65
N HIS A 26 -4.82 -0.12 7.15
CA HIS A 26 -5.23 -1.33 6.43
C HIS A 26 -6.73 -1.28 6.13
N TYR A 27 -7.57 -1.05 7.14
CA TYR A 27 -9.02 -0.88 6.94
C TYR A 27 -9.34 0.26 5.98
N ALA A 28 -8.67 1.41 6.13
CA ALA A 28 -8.87 2.55 5.26
C ALA A 28 -8.45 2.29 3.81
N ALA A 29 -7.57 1.30 3.54
CA ALA A 29 -7.15 0.91 2.21
C ALA A 29 -8.02 -0.21 1.62
N VAL A 30 -8.40 -1.20 2.42
CA VAL A 30 -9.18 -2.37 1.98
C VAL A 30 -10.66 -2.04 1.83
N LEU A 31 -11.29 -1.31 2.75
CA LEU A 31 -12.73 -1.04 2.61
C LEU A 31 -13.05 -0.27 1.33
N PRO A 32 -12.36 0.83 0.99
CA PRO A 32 -12.61 1.49 -0.29
C PRO A 32 -12.36 0.60 -1.51
N HIS A 33 -11.43 -0.36 -1.42
CA HIS A 33 -11.15 -1.34 -2.47
C HIS A 33 -12.38 -2.20 -2.76
N GLU A 34 -12.91 -2.89 -1.74
CA GLU A 34 -14.07 -3.77 -1.87
C GLU A 34 -15.33 -3.01 -2.28
N PHE A 35 -15.54 -1.83 -1.68
CA PHE A 35 -16.66 -0.98 -2.06
C PHE A 35 -16.54 -0.47 -3.50
N ALA A 36 -15.32 -0.31 -4.05
CA ALA A 36 -15.14 0.08 -5.44
C ALA A 36 -15.59 -1.02 -6.39
N HIS A 37 -15.18 -2.26 -6.17
CA HIS A 37 -15.67 -3.40 -6.94
C HIS A 37 -17.20 -3.45 -6.91
N SER A 38 -17.78 -3.45 -5.71
CA SER A 38 -19.24 -3.53 -5.52
C SER A 38 -19.99 -2.37 -6.18
N THR A 39 -19.48 -1.14 -6.05
CA THR A 39 -20.10 0.06 -6.63
C THR A 39 -19.99 0.06 -8.16
N VAL A 40 -18.83 -0.27 -8.71
CA VAL A 40 -18.63 -0.32 -10.16
C VAL A 40 -19.46 -1.46 -10.76
N ALA A 41 -19.55 -2.61 -10.10
CA ALA A 41 -20.37 -3.74 -10.55
C ALA A 41 -21.85 -3.37 -10.64
N TRP A 42 -22.34 -2.61 -9.67
CA TRP A 42 -23.68 -2.05 -9.71
C TRP A 42 -23.86 -1.05 -10.86
N LEU A 43 -22.92 -0.10 -11.03
CA LEU A 43 -22.99 0.91 -12.09
C LEU A 43 -23.02 0.29 -13.50
N VAL A 44 -22.29 -0.81 -13.72
CA VAL A 44 -22.24 -1.50 -15.02
C VAL A 44 -23.29 -2.60 -15.16
N GLY A 45 -24.14 -2.78 -14.14
CA GLY A 45 -25.30 -3.67 -14.16
C GLY A 45 -24.99 -5.16 -14.03
N ILE A 46 -23.84 -5.54 -13.45
CA ILE A 46 -23.52 -6.95 -13.13
C ILE A 46 -23.72 -7.28 -11.64
N LYS A 47 -24.13 -6.31 -10.83
CA LYS A 47 -24.59 -6.48 -9.44
C LYS A 47 -25.86 -5.65 -9.20
N SER A 48 -26.82 -6.18 -8.45
CA SER A 48 -28.12 -5.53 -8.22
C SER A 48 -28.10 -4.49 -7.10
N VAL A 49 -27.31 -4.72 -6.05
CA VAL A 49 -27.26 -3.88 -4.84
C VAL A 49 -25.83 -3.37 -4.64
N PRO A 50 -25.59 -2.04 -4.65
CA PRO A 50 -24.28 -1.50 -4.36
C PRO A 50 -23.95 -1.66 -2.88
N GLY A 51 -22.72 -2.06 -2.56
CA GLY A 51 -22.25 -2.18 -1.18
C GLY A 51 -22.78 -3.40 -0.42
N ASP A 52 -23.43 -4.33 -1.11
CA ASP A 52 -23.66 -5.68 -0.57
C ASP A 52 -22.33 -6.44 -0.53
N ILE A 53 -21.56 -6.20 0.54
CA ILE A 53 -20.24 -6.75 0.81
C ILE A 53 -20.41 -8.02 1.65
N TYR A 54 -19.71 -9.09 1.25
CA TYR A 54 -19.51 -10.25 2.10
C TYR A 54 -18.38 -9.96 3.09
N TRP A 55 -18.69 -9.93 4.38
CA TRP A 55 -17.75 -9.54 5.42
C TRP A 55 -16.85 -10.68 5.92
N GLY A 56 -17.01 -11.89 5.37
CA GLY A 56 -16.32 -13.07 5.90
C GLY A 56 -16.89 -13.59 7.23
N PRO A 57 -16.26 -14.63 7.81
CA PRO A 57 -16.65 -15.21 9.09
C PRO A 57 -16.28 -14.28 10.27
N GLY A 58 -16.97 -14.44 11.41
CA GLY A 58 -16.72 -13.65 12.64
C GLY A 58 -15.44 -13.99 13.41
N SER A 59 -14.41 -14.53 12.75
CA SER A 59 -13.15 -14.90 13.40
C SER A 59 -12.35 -13.65 13.80
N VAL A 60 -11.53 -13.76 14.85
CA VAL A 60 -10.67 -12.64 15.30
C VAL A 60 -9.66 -12.24 14.24
N VAL A 61 -9.26 -13.16 13.35
CA VAL A 61 -8.33 -12.90 12.26
C VAL A 61 -9.02 -12.18 11.10
N ASN A 62 -10.31 -12.45 10.85
CA ASN A 62 -11.07 -11.80 9.78
C ASN A 62 -11.63 -10.42 10.17
N ILE A 63 -12.15 -10.27 11.40
CA ILE A 63 -12.07 -8.95 12.09
C ILE A 63 -10.57 -8.61 12.17
N LEU A 64 -10.04 -7.44 12.48
CA LEU A 64 -8.57 -7.18 12.42
C LEU A 64 -7.91 -7.22 11.02
N LEU A 65 -8.00 -8.28 10.21
CA LEU A 65 -7.24 -8.34 8.94
C LEU A 65 -8.10 -8.33 7.68
N LEU A 66 -9.42 -8.52 7.80
CA LEU A 66 -10.35 -8.55 6.66
C LEU A 66 -9.89 -9.54 5.58
N VAL A 67 -9.47 -10.75 5.99
CA VAL A 67 -8.89 -11.75 5.07
C VAL A 67 -9.90 -12.38 4.12
N ASP A 68 -11.17 -12.44 4.52
CA ASP A 68 -12.25 -13.08 3.76
C ASP A 68 -13.32 -12.05 3.33
N ILE A 69 -12.97 -10.76 3.30
CA ILE A 69 -13.87 -9.73 2.77
C ILE A 69 -13.95 -9.86 1.24
N ASP A 70 -15.15 -9.71 0.67
CA ASP A 70 -15.39 -9.87 -0.76
C ASP A 70 -16.54 -8.95 -1.21
N GLU A 71 -16.44 -8.40 -2.41
CA GLU A 71 -17.41 -7.50 -3.02
C GLU A 71 -18.76 -8.14 -3.37
N ASN A 72 -18.86 -9.47 -3.25
CA ASN A 72 -19.97 -10.36 -3.55
C ASN A 72 -20.48 -10.20 -5.00
N VAL A 73 -19.56 -10.20 -5.97
CA VAL A 73 -19.88 -10.10 -7.41
C VAL A 73 -19.79 -11.48 -8.06
N ASP A 74 -20.85 -11.88 -8.77
CA ASP A 74 -20.84 -13.13 -9.56
C ASP A 74 -20.15 -12.92 -10.91
N TYR A 75 -18.82 -12.91 -10.89
CA TYR A 75 -18.00 -12.74 -12.09
C TYR A 75 -18.22 -13.84 -13.13
N SER A 76 -18.47 -15.08 -12.69
CA SER A 76 -18.69 -16.20 -13.59
C SER A 76 -19.98 -16.03 -14.39
N ALA A 77 -21.09 -15.72 -13.72
CA ALA A 77 -22.36 -15.46 -14.41
C ALA A 77 -22.26 -14.24 -15.35
N ALA A 78 -21.52 -13.20 -14.95
CA ALA A 78 -21.31 -12.03 -15.79
C ALA A 78 -20.50 -12.37 -17.07
N LEU A 79 -19.43 -13.16 -16.94
CA LEU A 79 -18.64 -13.63 -18.09
C LEU A 79 -19.47 -14.55 -19.00
N ASP A 80 -20.24 -15.48 -18.43
CA ASP A 80 -21.13 -16.38 -19.20
C ASP A 80 -22.22 -15.60 -19.96
N ALA A 81 -22.66 -14.47 -19.41
CA ALA A 81 -23.56 -13.53 -20.07
C ALA A 81 -22.86 -12.58 -21.07
N GLY A 82 -21.57 -12.77 -21.34
CA GLY A 82 -20.79 -11.97 -22.30
C GLY A 82 -20.41 -10.56 -21.81
N ARG A 83 -20.44 -10.31 -20.49
CA ARG A 83 -20.15 -8.99 -19.88
C ARG A 83 -18.65 -8.80 -19.60
N ASN A 84 -17.81 -9.15 -20.57
CA ASN A 84 -16.36 -9.26 -20.38
C ASN A 84 -15.68 -7.95 -19.96
N TRP A 85 -15.99 -6.84 -20.63
CA TRP A 85 -15.38 -5.55 -20.30
C TRP A 85 -15.88 -4.99 -18.97
N GLN A 86 -17.13 -5.30 -18.58
CA GLN A 86 -17.67 -4.94 -17.28
C GLN A 86 -16.91 -5.67 -16.18
N VAL A 87 -16.70 -6.97 -16.34
CA VAL A 87 -15.91 -7.80 -15.41
C VAL A 87 -14.49 -7.25 -15.30
N ALA A 88 -13.85 -6.92 -16.43
CA ALA A 88 -12.53 -6.30 -16.42
C ALA A 88 -12.51 -4.96 -15.66
N LEU A 89 -13.49 -4.08 -15.90
CA LEU A 89 -13.57 -2.78 -15.24
C LEU A 89 -13.82 -2.91 -13.74
N VAL A 90 -14.69 -3.84 -13.34
CA VAL A 90 -14.97 -4.12 -11.92
C VAL A 90 -13.72 -4.65 -11.25
N ALA A 91 -13.07 -5.67 -11.80
CA ALA A 91 -11.86 -6.25 -11.24
C ALA A 91 -10.67 -5.27 -11.19
N PHE A 92 -10.64 -4.28 -12.08
CA PHE A 92 -9.65 -3.20 -12.08
C PHE A 92 -9.91 -2.13 -11.00
N ALA A 93 -11.14 -2.04 -10.49
CA ALA A 93 -11.60 -0.91 -9.68
C ALA A 93 -10.93 -0.84 -8.30
N GLY A 94 -10.88 -1.94 -7.55
CA GLY A 94 -10.20 -1.95 -6.25
C GLY A 94 -8.70 -1.70 -6.38
N PRO A 95 -7.92 -2.61 -7.01
CA PRO A 95 -6.47 -2.54 -6.97
C PRO A 95 -5.91 -1.29 -7.64
N ILE A 96 -6.43 -0.90 -8.81
CA ILE A 96 -5.81 0.16 -9.61
C ILE A 96 -6.54 1.49 -9.46
N LEU A 97 -7.87 1.55 -9.65
CA LEU A 97 -8.57 2.83 -9.54
C LEU A 97 -8.52 3.37 -8.11
N VAL A 98 -8.81 2.52 -7.12
CA VAL A 98 -8.88 2.97 -5.73
C VAL A 98 -7.53 2.90 -5.04
N ASN A 99 -6.87 1.74 -4.90
CA ASN A 99 -5.57 1.73 -4.20
C ASN A 99 -4.50 2.48 -4.98
N GLY A 100 -4.43 2.31 -6.30
CA GLY A 100 -3.54 3.12 -7.14
C GLY A 100 -3.84 4.62 -7.09
N GLY A 101 -5.12 5.00 -7.13
CA GLY A 101 -5.55 6.39 -6.97
C GLY A 101 -5.19 6.98 -5.59
N LEU A 102 -5.49 6.25 -4.51
CA LEU A 102 -5.20 6.65 -3.13
C LEU A 102 -3.69 6.69 -2.85
N TYR A 103 -2.91 5.81 -3.47
CA TYR A 103 -1.45 5.91 -3.50
C TYR A 103 -1.00 7.26 -4.09
N VAL A 104 -1.50 7.63 -5.28
CA VAL A 104 -1.13 8.91 -5.92
C VAL A 104 -1.57 10.10 -5.06
N VAL A 105 -2.81 10.10 -4.57
CA VAL A 105 -3.34 11.19 -3.74
C VAL A 105 -2.53 11.35 -2.45
N SER A 106 -2.29 10.26 -1.71
CA SER A 106 -1.47 10.30 -0.49
C SER A 106 -0.04 10.73 -0.78
N ARG A 107 0.55 10.28 -1.90
CA ARG A 107 1.87 10.70 -2.35
C ARG A 107 1.97 12.19 -2.65
N LEU A 108 0.95 12.77 -3.26
CA LEU A 108 0.88 14.20 -3.55
C LEU A 108 0.70 15.01 -2.25
N LEU A 109 -0.19 14.57 -1.37
CA LEU A 109 -0.42 15.20 -0.08
C LEU A 109 0.83 15.22 0.80
N LEU A 110 1.61 14.13 0.82
CA LEU A 110 2.88 14.06 1.57
C LEU A 110 3.91 15.12 1.15
N ARG A 111 3.80 15.71 -0.05
CA ARG A 111 4.68 16.79 -0.53
C ARG A 111 4.24 18.18 -0.10
N THR A 112 3.06 18.32 0.50
CA THR A 112 2.50 19.63 0.83
C THR A 112 3.12 20.22 2.09
N SER A 113 3.13 21.55 2.18
CA SER A 113 3.50 22.26 3.40
C SER A 113 2.59 21.91 4.59
N TYR A 114 1.35 21.52 4.32
CA TYR A 114 0.40 21.04 5.33
C TYR A 114 0.94 19.83 6.10
N CYS A 115 1.47 18.83 5.39
CA CYS A 115 2.09 17.65 5.99
C CYS A 115 3.39 18.02 6.73
N ALA A 116 4.23 18.86 6.12
CA ALA A 116 5.46 19.33 6.76
C ALA A 116 5.20 20.01 8.13
N ALA A 117 4.08 20.71 8.27
CA ALA A 117 3.66 21.35 9.52
C ALA A 117 2.98 20.41 10.53
N ARG A 118 2.56 19.20 10.12
CA ARG A 118 1.79 18.25 10.95
C ARG A 118 2.44 16.86 10.99
N PRO A 119 3.49 16.67 11.81
CA PRO A 119 4.19 15.40 12.00
C PRO A 119 3.29 14.18 12.22
N ASN A 120 2.27 14.30 13.08
CA ASN A 120 1.39 13.17 13.40
C ASN A 120 0.54 12.76 12.20
N PHE A 121 -0.05 13.74 11.50
CA PHE A 121 -0.82 13.49 10.29
C PHE A 121 0.04 12.86 9.19
N THR A 122 1.26 13.38 8.99
CA THR A 122 2.22 12.82 8.02
C THR A 122 2.55 11.36 8.31
N TYR A 123 2.69 10.98 9.58
CA TYR A 123 2.96 9.60 9.95
C TYR A 123 1.77 8.67 9.67
N VAL A 124 0.54 9.11 9.97
CA VAL A 124 -0.69 8.35 9.62
C VAL A 124 -0.82 8.21 8.10
N LEU A 125 -0.62 9.32 7.38
CA LEU A 125 -0.70 9.35 5.92
C LEU A 125 0.38 8.47 5.27
N PHE A 126 1.57 8.36 5.88
CA PHE A 126 2.62 7.45 5.43
C PHE A 126 2.19 5.98 5.51
N TRP A 127 1.59 5.54 6.61
CA TRP A 127 1.11 4.17 6.72
C TRP A 127 -0.04 3.89 5.75
N PHE A 128 -0.93 4.86 5.55
CA PHE A 128 -1.97 4.77 4.52
C PHE A 128 -1.40 4.68 3.09
N TYR A 129 -0.43 5.53 2.77
CA TYR A 129 0.33 5.48 1.53
C TYR A 129 1.00 4.10 1.35
N LEU A 130 1.62 3.58 2.40
CA LEU A 130 2.28 2.28 2.40
C LEU A 130 1.29 1.14 2.14
N MET A 131 0.13 1.12 2.78
CA MET A 131 -0.89 0.09 2.55
C MET A 131 -1.36 0.08 1.09
N ASN A 132 -1.56 1.24 0.48
CA ASN A 132 -1.95 1.33 -0.92
C ASN A 132 -0.81 0.88 -1.87
N ALA A 133 0.43 1.27 -1.57
CA ALA A 133 1.60 0.78 -2.31
C ALA A 133 1.79 -0.74 -2.18
N ALA A 134 1.56 -1.28 -0.99
CA ALA A 134 1.67 -2.70 -0.69
C ALA A 134 0.58 -3.52 -1.37
N ASN A 135 -0.65 -2.99 -1.48
CA ASN A 135 -1.70 -3.60 -2.29
C ASN A 135 -1.29 -3.69 -3.76
N LEU A 136 -0.78 -2.62 -4.37
CA LEU A 136 -0.27 -2.68 -5.76
C LEU A 136 0.84 -3.73 -5.92
N PHE A 137 1.74 -3.83 -4.94
CA PHE A 137 2.77 -4.87 -4.89
C PHE A 137 2.19 -6.27 -4.72
N CYS A 138 1.14 -6.46 -3.94
CA CYS A 138 0.49 -7.77 -3.80
C CYS A 138 -0.18 -8.19 -5.11
N TYR A 139 -1.01 -7.32 -5.68
CA TYR A 139 -1.81 -7.68 -6.84
C TYR A 139 -0.99 -7.96 -8.08
N ILE A 140 0.03 -7.14 -8.37
CA ILE A 140 0.73 -7.24 -9.65
C ILE A 140 1.80 -8.35 -9.64
N PRO A 141 2.92 -8.25 -8.90
CA PRO A 141 3.95 -9.29 -8.99
C PRO A 141 3.58 -10.60 -8.28
N LEU A 142 2.69 -10.61 -7.28
CA LEU A 142 2.40 -11.84 -6.51
C LEU A 142 1.14 -12.58 -6.98
N ARG A 143 0.10 -11.85 -7.39
CA ARG A 143 -1.23 -12.40 -7.71
C ARG A 143 -1.64 -12.30 -9.19
N VAL A 144 -0.69 -12.16 -10.12
CA VAL A 144 -1.01 -12.13 -11.56
C VAL A 144 -1.16 -13.50 -12.21
N PHE A 145 -0.59 -14.55 -11.61
CA PHE A 145 -0.62 -15.92 -12.13
C PHE A 145 -1.64 -16.88 -11.49
N PRO A 146 -2.21 -16.63 -10.28
CA PRO A 146 -3.34 -17.40 -9.78
C PRO A 146 -4.55 -17.37 -10.71
N GLU A 147 -5.39 -18.39 -10.57
CA GLU A 147 -6.65 -18.54 -11.31
C GLU A 147 -7.87 -18.01 -10.54
N ASP A 148 -7.63 -17.04 -9.65
CA ASP A 148 -8.64 -16.42 -8.79
C ASP A 148 -8.33 -14.93 -8.48
N GLY A 149 -9.29 -14.27 -7.83
CA GLY A 149 -9.18 -12.86 -7.43
C GLY A 149 -9.21 -11.84 -8.59
N ASP A 150 -8.90 -10.60 -8.24
CA ASP A 150 -9.09 -9.43 -9.12
C ASP A 150 -8.30 -9.51 -10.41
N VAL A 151 -7.01 -9.85 -10.34
CA VAL A 151 -6.17 -9.87 -11.54
C VAL A 151 -6.63 -10.98 -12.48
N TYR A 152 -7.04 -12.13 -11.97
CA TYR A 152 -7.60 -13.19 -12.79
C TYR A 152 -8.89 -12.76 -13.50
N ASN A 153 -9.84 -12.17 -12.77
CA ASN A 153 -11.08 -11.66 -13.35
C ASN A 153 -10.80 -10.56 -14.40
N PHE A 154 -9.82 -9.69 -14.16
CA PHE A 154 -9.36 -8.72 -15.15
C PHE A 154 -8.80 -9.39 -16.41
N LEU A 155 -7.95 -10.42 -16.26
CA LEU A 155 -7.38 -11.16 -17.39
C LEU A 155 -8.46 -11.89 -18.19
N ARG A 156 -9.44 -12.53 -17.53
CA ARG A 156 -10.59 -13.16 -18.19
C ARG A 156 -11.44 -12.15 -18.96
N GLY A 157 -11.73 -10.99 -18.35
CA GLY A 157 -12.54 -9.96 -18.98
C GLY A 157 -11.85 -9.25 -20.15
N THR A 158 -10.52 -9.14 -20.13
CA THR A 158 -9.74 -8.47 -21.19
C THR A 158 -9.17 -9.42 -22.24
N GLY A 159 -8.98 -10.69 -21.92
CA GLY A 159 -8.20 -11.64 -22.72
C GLY A 159 -6.70 -11.33 -22.76
N MET A 160 -6.20 -10.46 -21.88
CA MET A 160 -4.79 -10.07 -21.83
C MET A 160 -3.92 -11.22 -21.30
N SER A 161 -2.69 -11.32 -21.79
CA SER A 161 -1.71 -12.24 -21.20
C SER A 161 -1.27 -11.75 -19.82
N PRO A 162 -1.19 -12.62 -18.80
CA PRO A 162 -0.63 -12.26 -17.49
C PRO A 162 0.79 -11.71 -17.57
N LEU A 163 1.57 -12.08 -18.61
CA LEU A 163 2.92 -11.57 -18.81
C LEU A 163 2.96 -10.07 -19.07
N TRP A 164 1.95 -9.51 -19.77
CA TRP A 164 1.89 -8.06 -20.00
C TRP A 164 1.62 -7.30 -18.71
N VAL A 165 0.70 -7.80 -17.88
CA VAL A 165 0.42 -7.24 -16.56
C VAL A 165 1.65 -7.34 -15.65
N TYR A 166 2.33 -8.48 -15.65
CA TYR A 166 3.54 -8.69 -14.86
C TYR A 166 4.67 -7.75 -15.29
N VAL A 167 4.97 -7.64 -16.59
CA VAL A 167 6.10 -6.82 -17.07
C VAL A 167 5.80 -5.34 -16.91
N VAL A 168 4.67 -4.85 -17.46
CA VAL A 168 4.35 -3.41 -17.44
C VAL A 168 4.02 -2.97 -16.03
N GLY A 169 3.12 -3.71 -15.35
CA GLY A 169 2.77 -3.43 -13.97
C GLY A 169 3.97 -3.59 -13.02
N GLY A 170 4.83 -4.57 -13.26
CA GLY A 170 6.04 -4.80 -12.47
C GLY A 170 7.00 -3.61 -12.48
N TYR A 171 7.18 -2.95 -13.63
CA TYR A 171 7.95 -1.70 -13.69
C TYR A 171 7.30 -0.56 -12.89
N VAL A 172 5.96 -0.47 -12.91
CA VAL A 172 5.24 0.51 -12.10
C VAL A 172 5.45 0.22 -10.61
N VAL A 173 5.28 -1.04 -10.18
CA VAL A 173 5.51 -1.44 -8.78
C VAL A 173 6.96 -1.21 -8.37
N LEU A 174 7.93 -1.52 -9.22
CA LEU A 174 9.34 -1.25 -8.95
C LEU A 174 9.60 0.25 -8.74
N TRP A 175 8.99 1.10 -9.56
CA TRP A 175 9.06 2.55 -9.38
C TRP A 175 8.41 2.99 -8.05
N VAL A 176 7.25 2.44 -7.69
CA VAL A 176 6.58 2.70 -6.41
C VAL A 176 7.47 2.31 -5.23
N MET A 177 8.09 1.12 -5.27
CA MET A 177 9.02 0.67 -4.23
C MET A 177 10.24 1.57 -4.15
N PHE A 178 10.79 1.98 -5.30
CA PHE A 178 11.91 2.91 -5.35
C PHE A 178 11.55 4.25 -4.70
N ASP A 179 10.43 4.86 -5.08
CA ASP A 179 9.97 6.13 -4.52
C ASP A 179 9.70 6.03 -3.01
N MET A 180 9.05 4.96 -2.56
CA MET A 180 8.79 4.70 -1.14
C MET A 180 10.08 4.69 -0.31
N TYR A 181 11.07 3.87 -0.67
CA TYR A 181 12.28 3.69 0.13
C TYR A 181 13.32 4.79 -0.09
N ARG A 182 13.39 5.39 -1.29
CA ARG A 182 14.44 6.37 -1.62
C ARG A 182 14.03 7.80 -1.32
N VAL A 183 12.73 8.10 -1.30
CA VAL A 183 12.20 9.46 -1.19
C VAL A 183 11.26 9.57 0.00
N VAL A 184 10.14 8.86 -0.01
CA VAL A 184 9.02 9.10 0.92
C VAL A 184 9.39 8.75 2.37
N LEU A 185 9.90 7.54 2.62
CA LEU A 185 10.22 7.09 3.97
C LEU A 185 11.29 7.98 4.64
N PRO A 186 12.44 8.31 4.00
CA PRO A 186 13.38 9.29 4.54
C PRO A 186 12.74 10.65 4.90
N ASP A 187 11.88 11.18 4.02
CA ASP A 187 11.24 12.48 4.22
C ASP A 187 10.25 12.47 5.37
N VAL A 188 9.42 11.41 5.47
CA VAL A 188 8.49 11.21 6.59
C VAL A 188 9.24 11.13 7.90
N LEU A 189 10.33 10.35 7.97
CA LEU A 189 11.13 10.23 9.19
C LEU A 189 11.69 11.60 9.63
N ARG A 190 12.17 12.40 8.67
CA ARG A 190 12.65 13.76 8.92
C ARG A 190 11.55 14.71 9.40
N ILE A 191 10.38 14.72 8.74
CA ILE A 191 9.23 15.56 9.12
C ILE A 191 8.71 15.19 10.51
N CYS A 192 8.61 13.89 10.80
CA CYS A 192 8.14 13.40 12.09
C CYS A 192 9.16 13.65 13.22
N GLY A 193 10.42 13.92 12.87
CA GLY A 193 11.49 14.27 13.81
C GLY A 193 12.19 13.06 14.41
N PHE A 194 12.24 11.94 13.69
CA PHE A 194 13.00 10.76 14.08
C PHE A 194 14.50 11.04 13.97
N ILE A 195 15.16 11.16 15.12
CA ILE A 195 16.60 11.43 15.23
C ILE A 195 17.35 10.14 15.56
N SER A 196 16.77 9.26 16.38
CA SER A 196 17.43 8.03 16.81
C SER A 196 17.53 7.01 15.67
N HIS A 197 18.72 6.45 15.47
CA HIS A 197 18.94 5.35 14.53
C HIS A 197 18.05 4.14 14.86
N VAL A 198 17.83 3.85 16.14
CA VAL A 198 16.98 2.72 16.56
C VAL A 198 15.54 2.94 16.12
N GLU A 199 15.00 4.14 16.34
CA GLU A 199 13.62 4.45 15.96
C GLU A 199 13.42 4.35 14.43
N ARG A 200 14.38 4.88 13.65
CA ARG A 200 14.37 4.83 12.18
C ARG A 200 14.49 3.41 11.65
N ALA A 201 15.36 2.60 12.27
CA ALA A 201 15.50 1.18 11.95
C ALA A 201 14.20 0.41 12.21
N VAL A 202 13.51 0.69 13.33
CA VAL A 202 12.21 0.07 13.62
C VAL A 202 11.19 0.38 12.53
N VAL A 203 11.02 1.65 12.14
CA VAL A 203 10.07 2.01 11.07
C VAL A 203 10.44 1.34 9.75
N LEU A 204 11.72 1.31 9.38
CA LEU A 204 12.19 0.64 8.16
C LEU A 204 11.90 -0.87 8.17
N VAL A 205 12.20 -1.55 9.29
CA VAL A 205 11.96 -2.98 9.44
C VAL A 205 10.47 -3.29 9.38
N VAL A 206 9.64 -2.53 10.11
CA VAL A 206 8.19 -2.74 10.12
C VAL A 206 7.61 -2.49 8.72
N ALA A 207 7.98 -1.39 8.06
CA ALA A 207 7.52 -1.09 6.71
C ALA A 207 7.88 -2.20 5.71
N SER A 208 9.10 -2.73 5.81
CA SER A 208 9.57 -3.83 4.95
C SER A 208 8.90 -5.17 5.28
N ALA A 209 8.67 -5.46 6.56
CA ALA A 209 7.95 -6.65 6.99
C ALA A 209 6.48 -6.63 6.56
N VAL A 210 5.84 -5.44 6.54
CA VAL A 210 4.47 -5.31 6.03
C VAL A 210 4.43 -5.55 4.53
N ILE A 211 5.22 -4.82 3.73
CA ILE A 211 5.18 -4.94 2.26
C ILE A 211 5.61 -6.34 1.81
N PHE A 212 6.77 -6.79 2.27
CA PHE A 212 7.39 -8.00 1.72
C PHE A 212 7.07 -9.27 2.51
N GLY A 213 6.55 -9.14 3.73
CA GLY A 213 6.15 -10.24 4.60
C GLY A 213 4.63 -10.42 4.62
N TYR A 214 3.89 -9.48 5.21
CA TYR A 214 2.44 -9.59 5.35
C TYR A 214 1.73 -9.66 3.99
N PHE A 215 2.02 -8.74 3.07
CA PHE A 215 1.42 -8.77 1.72
C PHE A 215 1.96 -9.89 0.82
N ALA A 216 2.98 -10.65 1.27
CA ALA A 216 3.40 -11.87 0.59
C ALA A 216 2.55 -13.09 0.96
N ILE A 217 1.79 -13.03 2.06
CA ILE A 217 0.98 -14.15 2.55
C ILE A 217 0.00 -14.68 1.49
N PRO A 218 -0.79 -13.86 0.78
CA PRO A 218 -1.68 -14.37 -0.26
C PRO A 218 -0.94 -15.24 -1.28
N GLY A 219 0.16 -14.73 -1.85
CA GLY A 219 0.98 -15.48 -2.81
C GLY A 219 1.61 -16.76 -2.23
N LEU A 220 1.86 -16.82 -0.92
CA LEU A 220 2.40 -18.01 -0.24
C LEU A 220 1.32 -19.08 0.04
N LEU A 221 0.05 -18.69 0.08
CA LEU A 221 -1.09 -19.57 0.31
C LEU A 221 -1.70 -20.11 -0.99
N GLU A 222 -1.27 -19.59 -2.14
CA GLU A 222 -1.67 -20.09 -3.45
C GLU A 222 -1.16 -21.51 -3.72
N ASP A 223 -1.95 -22.30 -4.46
CA ASP A 223 -1.55 -23.66 -4.87
C ASP A 223 -0.60 -23.68 -6.07
N ASN A 224 -0.43 -22.56 -6.77
CA ASN A 224 0.39 -22.49 -7.97
C ASN A 224 1.87 -22.16 -7.68
N ASN A 225 2.79 -22.84 -8.38
CA ASN A 225 4.22 -22.69 -8.16
C ASN A 225 4.75 -21.27 -8.38
N ASN A 226 4.13 -20.50 -9.29
CA ASN A 226 4.61 -19.16 -9.64
C ASN A 226 4.34 -18.18 -8.50
N SER A 227 3.13 -18.13 -7.95
CA SER A 227 2.78 -17.27 -6.82
C SER A 227 3.56 -17.63 -5.57
N VAL A 228 3.73 -18.92 -5.28
CA VAL A 228 4.54 -19.38 -4.15
C VAL A 228 6.01 -18.94 -4.31
N LEU A 229 6.56 -19.06 -5.52
CA LEU A 229 7.91 -18.58 -5.82
C LEU A 229 8.02 -17.06 -5.62
N MET A 230 7.05 -16.29 -6.09
CA MET A 230 7.02 -14.83 -5.94
C MET A 230 6.87 -14.42 -4.48
N GLY A 231 6.01 -15.09 -3.70
CA GLY A 231 5.85 -14.88 -2.26
C GLY A 231 7.15 -15.18 -1.49
N ARG A 232 7.82 -16.30 -1.79
CA ARG A 232 9.13 -16.62 -1.19
C ARG A 232 10.21 -15.60 -1.56
N THR A 233 10.24 -15.17 -2.81
CA THR A 233 11.18 -14.15 -3.30
C THR A 233 10.93 -12.81 -2.62
N SER A 234 9.66 -12.46 -2.39
CA SER A 234 9.28 -11.29 -1.59
C SER A 234 9.87 -11.36 -0.17
N LEU A 235 9.73 -12.49 0.54
CA LEU A 235 10.35 -12.66 1.86
C LEU A 235 11.87 -12.49 1.83
N MET A 236 12.53 -13.04 0.79
CA MET A 236 13.97 -12.89 0.59
C MET A 236 14.39 -11.45 0.26
N ALA A 237 13.48 -10.60 -0.24
CA ALA A 237 13.75 -9.20 -0.51
C ALA A 237 13.92 -8.37 0.77
N ILE A 238 13.37 -8.80 1.93
CA ILE A 238 13.48 -8.08 3.21
C ILE A 238 14.95 -7.77 3.56
N PRO A 239 15.84 -8.77 3.75
CA PRO A 239 17.24 -8.47 4.10
C PRO A 239 17.94 -7.63 3.04
N VAL A 240 17.62 -7.81 1.75
CA VAL A 240 18.21 -7.03 0.65
C VAL A 240 17.81 -5.56 0.75
N ILE A 241 16.52 -5.26 0.92
CA ILE A 241 16.02 -3.89 1.03
C ILE A 241 16.57 -3.23 2.29
N LEU A 242 16.61 -3.93 3.42
CA LEU A 242 17.21 -3.42 4.65
C LEU A 242 18.67 -3.02 4.41
N LEU A 243 19.50 -3.90 3.83
CA LEU A 243 20.91 -3.61 3.55
C LEU A 243 21.09 -2.43 2.57
N LEU A 244 20.36 -2.41 1.47
CA LEU A 244 20.50 -1.39 0.42
C LEU A 244 20.05 0.01 0.87
N THR A 245 19.13 0.07 1.83
CA THR A 245 18.53 1.33 2.27
C THR A 245 19.00 1.78 3.65
N TRP A 246 19.66 0.91 4.42
CA TRP A 246 20.08 1.15 5.80
C TRP A 246 20.82 2.47 5.98
N ARG A 247 21.88 2.70 5.20
CA ARG A 247 22.70 3.91 5.33
C ARG A 247 21.89 5.18 5.13
N ARG A 248 21.00 5.20 4.13
CA ARG A 248 20.19 6.36 3.80
C ARG A 248 19.07 6.59 4.84
N ILE A 249 18.39 5.53 5.23
CA ILE A 249 17.19 5.63 6.06
C ILE A 249 17.54 5.69 7.54
N VAL A 250 18.56 4.97 7.99
CA VAL A 250 18.90 4.84 9.41
C VAL A 250 20.05 5.76 9.81
N LEU A 251 21.14 5.77 9.04
CA LEU A 251 22.40 6.44 9.44
C LEU A 251 22.54 7.89 8.96
N THR A 252 21.64 8.38 8.10
CA THR A 252 21.76 9.76 7.59
C THR A 252 21.19 10.73 8.61
N ASP A 253 22.03 11.61 9.16
CA ASP A 253 21.61 12.62 10.11
C ASP A 253 20.45 13.46 9.57
N SER A 254 19.35 13.51 10.34
CA SER A 254 18.21 14.38 10.02
C SER A 254 18.61 15.83 10.30
N ALA A 255 19.21 16.52 9.33
CA ALA A 255 19.33 17.97 9.43
C ALA A 255 17.91 18.57 9.62
N PRO A 256 17.71 19.49 10.57
CA PRO A 256 16.38 20.02 10.87
C PRO A 256 15.81 20.74 9.64
N ALA A 257 14.57 20.39 9.26
CA ALA A 257 13.86 20.93 8.09
C ALA A 257 13.74 22.47 8.06
N ALA A 258 13.92 23.14 9.20
CA ALA A 258 13.87 24.59 9.33
C ALA A 258 15.00 25.32 8.57
N ALA A 259 16.12 24.65 8.25
CA ALA A 259 17.23 25.28 7.53
C ALA A 259 16.96 25.48 6.02
N VAL A 260 16.04 24.71 5.43
CA VAL A 260 15.81 24.72 3.97
C VAL A 260 14.69 25.67 3.55
N ALA A 261 13.72 25.93 4.43
CA ALA A 261 12.61 26.84 4.16
C ALA A 261 13.02 28.33 4.18
N SER A 262 14.12 28.69 4.85
CA SER A 262 14.66 30.06 4.83
C SER A 262 15.51 30.36 3.59
N GLU A 263 15.96 29.35 2.85
CA GLU A 263 16.77 29.51 1.64
C GLU A 263 15.92 29.73 0.38
N THR A 264 14.73 29.14 0.33
CA THR A 264 13.82 29.25 -0.83
C THR A 264 12.96 30.52 -0.82
N SER A 265 12.97 31.32 0.26
CA SER A 265 12.29 32.61 0.33
C SER A 265 13.17 33.83 -0.01
N ARG A 266 14.42 33.62 -0.45
CA ARG A 266 15.42 34.70 -0.67
C ARG A 266 15.78 35.02 -2.12
N THR A 267 15.07 34.46 -3.10
CA THR A 267 15.20 34.90 -4.50
C THR A 267 13.90 35.56 -4.97
N PRO A 268 13.72 36.87 -4.77
CA PRO A 268 12.81 37.63 -5.60
C PRO A 268 13.41 37.76 -7.00
N LEU A 269 12.62 37.41 -8.03
CA LEU A 269 12.78 37.95 -9.39
C LEU A 269 12.08 39.31 -9.46
#